data_AF-A0A3E5AQP3-F1
#
_entry.id   AF-A0A3E5AQP3-F1
#
_cell.length_a   1.000
_cell.length_b   1.000
_cell.length_c   1.000
_cell.angle_alpha   90.00
_cell.angle_beta   90.00
_cell.angle_gamma   90.00
#
_symmetry.space_group_name_H-M   'P 1'
#
loop_
_entity.id
_entity.type
_entity.pdbx_description
1 polymer ?
#
loop_
_entity_poly.entity_id
_entity_poly.type
_entity_poly.pdbx_seq_one_letter_code
_entity_poly.pdbx_strand_id
1 'polypeptide(L)'
;MNKIKRIMAVMLALVMVLAIAPVQHIWADGVQQENQQPGEGRPGEPQHNQQPGMPPQGATQTIQLRVEGDAAGTDELAALVMVSLDNGANYKSLKELASDANSKVQKNGSSYEFDSAVTSIMAYLTDEAGRYMLQTPVQIGKNNAVRINAGQTFIQIDKVRYTVTWAYDAKRYGEDAYLEHGTAKIIKVGDKTDFTDWDMFGSNPGNKDGGNLVVEPGQQVTVELVPDYGYQLDSVSLNGNTLAPQDKKSTFTFTMPQTNVHFKGAFVKANDVTDVSSAAVGKIEISNGDNAAAKGNLKIDVSDSASDTTKANEQIAATDGVKKEIVANLDISLQNIVSKGTNMQEISADNYWVNDITEFEKPIRLDVAIKDFDKDSEYSVVREHNGSYDVLDATVSDGKISFETNKFSTYVIVKKTAVKAVVTNPDTVAKPQGDKKPADIKTTDKTDKVADNAGNTTKSQNIKNEKAAKTSDNMQADMMLTVFIIGVAAIVVSLRRKRS
;
A
#
# COMPACT_ATOMS: atom_id res chain seq x y z
N MET A 1 -30.46 28.60 32.62
CA MET A 1 -30.72 29.47 31.46
C MET A 1 -29.64 30.54 31.39
N ASN A 2 -28.55 30.33 30.66
CA ASN A 2 -27.55 31.36 30.25
C ASN A 2 -26.27 30.72 29.66
N LYS A 3 -26.38 30.01 28.52
CA LYS A 3 -25.22 29.65 27.67
C LYS A 3 -25.53 29.64 26.16
N ILE A 4 -26.53 30.42 25.70
CA ILE A 4 -26.90 30.56 24.27
C ILE A 4 -26.94 32.06 23.87
N LYS A 5 -26.04 32.88 24.42
CA LYS A 5 -25.93 34.32 24.09
C LYS A 5 -24.50 34.80 23.80
N ARG A 6 -23.58 33.90 23.42
CA ARG A 6 -22.17 34.27 23.14
C ARG A 6 -21.60 33.86 21.79
N ILE A 7 -22.42 33.45 20.82
CA ILE A 7 -21.96 33.11 19.45
C ILE A 7 -22.56 34.04 18.37
N MET A 8 -23.52 34.90 18.73
CA MET A 8 -24.11 35.91 17.84
C MET A 8 -23.48 37.30 18.02
N ALA A 9 -22.15 37.39 17.96
CA ALA A 9 -21.43 38.68 18.03
C ALA A 9 -20.12 38.73 17.22
N VAL A 10 -19.79 37.73 16.40
CA VAL A 10 -18.56 37.74 15.57
C VAL A 10 -18.82 37.59 14.07
N MET A 11 -20.08 37.41 13.63
CA MET A 11 -20.47 37.44 12.21
C MET A 11 -21.22 38.73 11.83
N LEU A 12 -20.69 39.89 12.21
CA LEU A 12 -21.20 41.17 11.72
C LEU A 12 -20.12 42.25 11.68
N ALA A 13 -18.99 41.95 11.02
CA ALA A 13 -17.98 42.95 10.65
C ALA A 13 -17.06 42.39 9.56
N LEU A 14 -17.51 42.36 8.30
CA LEU A 14 -16.73 42.75 7.11
C LEU A 14 -17.56 42.46 5.83
N VAL A 15 -18.59 43.26 5.57
CA VAL A 15 -19.15 43.41 4.22
C VAL A 15 -19.41 44.89 3.98
N MET A 16 -18.46 45.57 3.33
CA MET A 16 -18.71 46.79 2.55
C MET A 16 -17.72 46.90 1.38
N VAL A 17 -18.24 46.53 0.21
CA VAL A 17 -18.12 47.10 -1.16
C VAL A 17 -17.05 48.18 -1.44
N LEU A 18 -16.24 47.97 -2.49
CA LEU A 18 -15.79 48.95 -3.53
C LEU A 18 -14.97 48.18 -4.61
N ALA A 19 -15.53 47.89 -5.79
CA ALA A 19 -15.49 48.68 -7.04
C ALA A 19 -14.21 48.50 -7.92
N ILE A 20 -14.38 47.73 -9.00
CA ILE A 20 -13.89 47.87 -10.40
C ILE A 20 -12.53 48.57 -10.66
N ALA A 21 -11.54 47.82 -11.18
CA ALA A 21 -10.81 48.06 -12.46
C ALA A 21 -9.64 47.04 -12.65
N PRO A 22 -9.30 46.62 -13.88
CA PRO A 22 -8.20 45.69 -14.14
C PRO A 22 -6.84 46.42 -14.18
N VAL A 23 -5.89 45.98 -13.35
CA VAL A 23 -4.52 46.49 -13.35
C VAL A 23 -3.69 45.67 -14.35
N GLN A 24 -3.23 46.35 -15.40
CA GLN A 24 -2.15 45.90 -16.26
C GLN A 24 -0.85 45.92 -15.46
N HIS A 25 -0.09 44.82 -15.45
CA HIS A 25 1.28 44.82 -14.95
C HIS A 25 2.28 45.03 -16.09
N ILE A 26 3.17 45.98 -15.83
CA ILE A 26 4.22 46.51 -16.67
C ILE A 26 5.57 45.98 -16.14
N TRP A 27 6.34 45.38 -17.05
CA TRP A 27 7.81 45.34 -17.26
C TRP A 27 8.76 44.70 -16.22
N ALA A 28 9.70 43.89 -16.75
CA ALA A 28 11.10 43.86 -16.33
C ALA A 28 12.00 43.44 -17.51
N ASP A 29 12.78 44.40 -17.99
CA ASP A 29 13.93 44.24 -18.90
C ASP A 29 15.05 43.43 -18.24
N GLY A 30 15.80 42.69 -19.05
CA GLY A 30 16.92 41.86 -18.60
C GLY A 30 17.92 41.48 -19.70
N VAL A 31 18.66 42.48 -20.17
CA VAL A 31 20.07 42.43 -20.64
C VAL A 31 20.41 41.57 -21.86
N GLN A 32 20.69 42.29 -22.96
CA GLN A 32 21.49 41.86 -24.09
C GLN A 32 22.94 41.60 -23.68
N GLN A 33 23.51 40.47 -24.12
CA GLN A 33 24.95 40.37 -24.38
C GLN A 33 25.17 39.93 -25.82
N GLU A 34 25.74 40.87 -26.55
CA GLU A 34 26.27 40.78 -27.90
C GLU A 34 27.59 40.00 -27.88
N ASN A 35 27.71 38.99 -28.75
CA ASN A 35 29.00 38.56 -29.26
C ASN A 35 28.79 38.11 -30.72
N GLN A 36 29.20 38.99 -31.63
CA GLN A 36 29.27 38.74 -33.07
C GLN A 36 30.61 38.06 -33.41
N GLN A 37 30.58 37.02 -34.26
CA GLN A 37 31.51 36.85 -35.38
C GLN A 37 31.02 35.71 -36.33
N PRO A 38 31.48 35.63 -37.59
CA PRO A 38 30.57 35.66 -38.74
C PRO A 38 30.65 34.42 -39.65
N GLY A 39 29.57 34.21 -40.41
CA GLY A 39 29.61 33.65 -41.76
C GLY A 39 29.72 32.14 -41.90
N GLU A 40 28.63 31.51 -42.34
CA GLU A 40 28.55 30.76 -43.59
C GLU A 40 27.09 30.30 -43.82
N GLY A 41 26.57 30.55 -45.01
CA GLY A 41 25.13 30.66 -45.25
C GLY A 41 24.36 29.36 -45.49
N ARG A 42 23.03 29.48 -45.40
CA ARG A 42 22.07 28.73 -46.23
C ARG A 42 20.69 29.44 -46.25
N PRO A 43 19.92 29.28 -47.33
CA PRO A 43 18.90 30.23 -47.77
C PRO A 43 17.53 30.00 -47.13
N GLY A 44 16.79 31.10 -46.95
CA GLY A 44 15.34 31.09 -46.75
C GLY A 44 14.89 31.51 -45.35
N GLU A 45 14.88 32.81 -45.07
CA GLU A 45 14.11 33.35 -43.95
C GLU A 45 12.60 33.09 -44.17
N PRO A 46 11.84 32.68 -43.14
CA PRO A 46 10.40 32.61 -43.20
C PRO A 46 9.81 34.03 -43.19
N GLN A 47 9.02 34.36 -44.21
CA GLN A 47 8.20 35.57 -44.20
C GLN A 47 7.21 35.51 -43.04
N HIS A 48 7.28 36.52 -42.19
CA HIS A 48 6.23 36.86 -41.23
C HIS A 48 4.94 37.25 -41.97
N ASN A 49 3.80 36.89 -41.36
CA ASN A 49 2.42 37.23 -41.73
C ASN A 49 1.74 36.35 -42.78
N GLN A 50 1.32 35.15 -42.35
CA GLN A 50 0.00 34.65 -42.73
C GLN A 50 -0.81 34.38 -41.46
N GLN A 51 -1.69 35.33 -41.17
CA GLN A 51 -2.89 35.13 -40.38
C GLN A 51 -3.62 33.88 -40.94
N PRO A 52 -4.14 32.96 -40.12
CA PRO A 52 -4.89 31.81 -40.65
C PRO A 52 -6.01 32.36 -41.55
N GLY A 53 -5.95 31.99 -42.83
CA GLY A 53 -6.80 32.58 -43.85
C GLY A 53 -8.27 32.50 -43.45
N MET A 54 -8.95 33.64 -43.42
CA MET A 54 -10.40 33.66 -43.56
C MET A 54 -10.74 32.89 -44.84
N PRO A 55 -11.73 31.98 -44.81
CA PRO A 55 -12.14 31.27 -46.02
C PRO A 55 -12.54 32.30 -47.10
N PRO A 56 -12.26 32.03 -48.38
CA PRO A 56 -12.57 32.94 -49.47
C PRO A 56 -14.06 33.32 -49.44
N GLN A 57 -14.36 34.62 -49.47
CA GLN A 57 -15.73 35.14 -49.55
C GLN A 57 -16.39 34.60 -50.82
N GLY A 58 -17.36 33.69 -50.64
CA GLY A 58 -18.08 33.01 -51.72
C GLY A 58 -17.99 31.48 -51.70
N ALA A 59 -17.18 30.87 -50.84
CA ALA A 59 -17.26 29.43 -50.60
C ALA A 59 -18.56 29.12 -49.83
N THR A 60 -19.46 28.33 -50.41
CA THR A 60 -20.60 27.77 -49.69
C THR A 60 -20.07 26.93 -48.55
N GLN A 61 -20.26 27.38 -47.31
CA GLN A 61 -19.81 26.63 -46.14
C GLN A 61 -20.63 25.33 -46.06
N THR A 62 -19.97 24.20 -46.30
CA THR A 62 -20.55 22.86 -46.19
C THR A 62 -20.59 22.43 -44.73
N ILE A 63 -21.35 21.38 -44.43
CA ILE A 63 -21.29 20.74 -43.10
C ILE A 63 -20.09 19.80 -43.11
N GLN A 64 -19.26 19.89 -42.08
CA GLN A 64 -18.12 18.99 -41.88
C GLN A 64 -18.17 18.42 -40.47
N LEU A 65 -18.16 17.10 -40.35
CA LEU A 65 -17.99 16.40 -39.08
C LEU A 65 -16.57 15.83 -39.02
N ARG A 66 -15.79 16.21 -37.99
CA ARG A 66 -14.52 15.57 -37.70
C ARG A 66 -14.71 14.62 -36.53
N VAL A 67 -14.61 13.32 -36.78
CA VAL A 67 -14.76 12.26 -35.78
C VAL A 67 -13.39 11.66 -35.48
N GLU A 68 -12.89 11.92 -34.29
CA GLU A 68 -11.52 11.57 -33.88
C GLU A 68 -11.47 11.10 -32.43
N GLY A 69 -10.28 10.72 -31.96
CA GLY A 69 -10.04 10.21 -30.61
C GLY A 69 -9.36 8.85 -30.64
N ASP A 70 -9.02 8.36 -29.45
CA ASP A 70 -8.22 7.14 -29.26
C ASP A 70 -9.03 5.91 -28.80
N ALA A 71 -10.36 6.04 -28.73
CA ALA A 71 -11.22 4.93 -28.33
C ALA A 71 -11.21 3.74 -29.31
N ALA A 72 -11.09 4.00 -30.61
CA ALA A 72 -11.05 3.00 -31.66
C ALA A 72 -10.51 3.59 -32.98
N GLY A 73 -10.45 2.79 -34.03
CA GLY A 73 -10.18 3.28 -35.37
C GLY A 73 -11.27 4.23 -35.88
N THR A 74 -10.91 5.07 -36.85
CA THR A 74 -11.80 6.15 -37.34
C THR A 74 -13.15 5.64 -37.86
N ASP A 75 -13.19 4.48 -38.51
CA ASP A 75 -14.46 3.90 -39.00
C ASP A 75 -15.32 3.35 -37.86
N GLU A 76 -14.71 2.73 -36.85
CA GLU A 76 -15.41 2.31 -35.64
C GLU A 76 -16.01 3.51 -34.91
N LEU A 77 -15.27 4.61 -34.77
CA LEU A 77 -15.80 5.84 -34.16
C LEU A 77 -16.94 6.45 -34.98
N ALA A 78 -16.83 6.47 -36.30
CA ALA A 78 -17.89 6.97 -37.17
C ALA A 78 -19.15 6.08 -37.16
N ALA A 79 -19.04 4.80 -36.80
CA ALA A 79 -20.20 3.95 -36.58
C ALA A 79 -21.03 4.37 -35.36
N LEU A 80 -20.42 5.07 -34.39
CA LEU A 80 -21.08 5.57 -33.18
C LEU A 80 -21.87 6.86 -33.41
N VAL A 81 -21.67 7.54 -34.54
CA VAL A 81 -22.35 8.79 -34.90
C VAL A 81 -23.50 8.48 -35.85
N MET A 82 -24.73 8.66 -35.39
CA MET A 82 -25.94 8.46 -36.19
C MET A 82 -26.40 9.78 -36.79
N VAL A 83 -26.59 9.82 -38.10
CA VAL A 83 -26.91 11.03 -38.86
C VAL A 83 -28.17 10.82 -39.69
N SER A 84 -29.04 11.81 -39.68
CA SER A 84 -30.23 11.92 -40.53
C SER A 84 -30.11 13.16 -41.43
N LEU A 85 -30.36 12.94 -42.73
CA LEU A 85 -30.41 13.98 -43.76
C LEU A 85 -31.84 14.50 -44.00
N ASP A 86 -32.84 13.90 -43.35
CA ASP A 86 -34.28 14.12 -43.56
C ASP A 86 -35.00 14.57 -42.28
N ASN A 87 -34.34 15.48 -41.55
CA ASN A 87 -34.86 16.11 -40.34
C ASN A 87 -35.31 15.11 -39.24
N GLY A 88 -34.56 14.03 -39.09
CA GLY A 88 -34.73 13.03 -38.04
C GLY A 88 -35.65 11.86 -38.39
N ALA A 89 -36.12 11.74 -39.63
CA ALA A 89 -37.01 10.64 -40.02
C ALA A 89 -36.25 9.32 -40.20
N ASN A 90 -35.05 9.33 -40.78
CA ASN A 90 -34.22 8.15 -40.99
C ASN A 90 -32.77 8.42 -40.60
N TYR A 91 -32.22 7.57 -39.73
CA TYR A 91 -30.83 7.64 -39.29
C TYR A 91 -30.01 6.51 -39.89
N LYS A 92 -28.83 6.85 -40.39
CA LYS A 92 -27.75 5.91 -40.74
C LYS A 92 -26.49 6.30 -39.96
N SER A 93 -25.61 5.36 -39.70
CA SER A 93 -24.31 5.71 -39.12
C SER A 93 -23.50 6.55 -40.11
N LEU A 94 -22.61 7.40 -39.61
CA LEU A 94 -21.74 8.22 -40.44
C LEU A 94 -20.81 7.34 -41.30
N LYS A 95 -20.40 6.18 -40.76
CA LYS A 95 -19.68 5.14 -41.49
C LYS A 95 -20.48 4.62 -42.70
N GLU A 96 -21.75 4.28 -42.51
CA GLU A 96 -22.62 3.78 -43.59
C GLU A 96 -22.85 4.86 -44.65
N LEU A 97 -23.09 6.11 -44.23
CA LEU A 97 -23.25 7.23 -45.16
C LEU A 97 -21.99 7.42 -45.99
N ALA A 98 -20.81 7.43 -45.37
CA ALA A 98 -19.54 7.59 -46.09
C ALA A 98 -19.20 6.43 -47.05
N SER A 99 -19.81 5.24 -46.84
CA SER A 99 -19.57 4.06 -47.66
C SER A 99 -20.58 3.92 -48.82
N ASP A 100 -21.69 4.64 -48.77
CA ASP A 100 -22.72 4.64 -49.81
C ASP A 100 -22.34 5.64 -50.91
N ALA A 101 -22.02 5.13 -52.11
CA ALA A 101 -21.61 5.95 -53.25
C ALA A 101 -22.68 6.93 -53.73
N ASN A 102 -23.95 6.72 -53.36
CA ASN A 102 -25.05 7.63 -53.65
C ASN A 102 -25.35 8.59 -52.48
N SER A 103 -24.58 8.53 -51.39
CA SER A 103 -24.72 9.45 -50.28
C SER A 103 -24.18 10.83 -50.63
N LYS A 104 -24.67 11.84 -49.91
CA LYS A 104 -24.16 13.21 -49.98
C LYS A 104 -22.97 13.43 -49.05
N VAL A 105 -22.18 12.40 -48.73
CA VAL A 105 -21.11 12.46 -47.71
C VAL A 105 -19.81 11.87 -48.25
N GLN A 106 -18.72 12.64 -48.17
CA GLN A 106 -17.38 12.21 -48.54
C GLN A 106 -16.48 12.11 -47.32
N LYS A 107 -15.75 11.00 -47.18
CA LYS A 107 -14.79 10.78 -46.08
C LYS A 107 -13.36 11.10 -46.55
N ASN A 108 -12.63 11.86 -45.73
CA ASN A 108 -11.20 12.12 -45.86
C ASN A 108 -10.53 11.99 -44.48
N GLY A 109 -9.91 10.84 -44.21
CA GLY A 109 -9.37 10.52 -42.88
C GLY A 109 -10.46 10.54 -41.81
N SER A 110 -10.29 11.35 -40.76
CA SER A 110 -11.28 11.59 -39.70
C SER A 110 -12.36 12.62 -40.05
N SER A 111 -12.29 13.22 -41.24
CA SER A 111 -13.23 14.24 -41.69
C SER A 111 -14.31 13.65 -42.60
N TYR A 112 -15.55 14.08 -42.39
CA TYR A 112 -16.73 13.72 -43.16
C TYR A 112 -17.41 14.99 -43.66
N GLU A 113 -17.31 15.24 -44.97
CA GLU A 113 -17.82 16.44 -45.61
C GLU A 113 -19.13 16.15 -46.33
N PHE A 114 -20.14 17.00 -46.12
CA PHE A 114 -21.45 16.86 -46.71
C PHE A 114 -21.58 17.75 -47.96
N ASP A 115 -22.28 17.25 -48.97
CA ASP A 115 -22.57 17.98 -50.20
C ASP A 115 -23.22 19.35 -49.90
N SER A 116 -22.89 20.36 -50.69
CA SER A 116 -23.38 21.74 -50.54
C SER A 116 -24.91 21.89 -50.54
N ALA A 117 -25.65 20.91 -51.09
CA ALA A 117 -27.11 20.88 -51.04
C ALA A 117 -27.66 20.48 -49.65
N VAL A 118 -26.83 19.95 -48.74
CA VAL A 118 -27.21 19.61 -47.36
C VAL A 118 -26.99 20.84 -46.48
N THR A 119 -28.07 21.54 -46.14
CA THR A 119 -28.02 22.77 -45.35
C THR A 119 -28.09 22.54 -43.83
N SER A 120 -28.63 21.39 -43.41
CA SER A 120 -28.64 20.95 -42.00
C SER A 120 -28.76 19.44 -41.91
N ILE A 121 -28.26 18.86 -40.81
CA ILE A 121 -28.42 17.45 -40.45
C ILE A 121 -28.93 17.32 -39.03
N MET A 122 -29.53 16.17 -38.70
CA MET A 122 -29.76 15.76 -37.30
C MET A 122 -28.74 14.69 -36.94
N ALA A 123 -28.04 14.83 -35.80
CA ALA A 123 -27.05 13.86 -35.36
C ALA A 123 -27.22 13.49 -33.89
N TYR A 124 -27.02 12.22 -33.56
CA TYR A 124 -26.91 11.72 -32.19
C TYR A 124 -25.79 10.68 -32.06
N LEU A 125 -25.35 10.41 -30.84
CA LEU A 125 -24.39 9.36 -30.53
C LEU A 125 -25.09 8.12 -29.97
N THR A 126 -24.67 6.93 -30.40
CA THR A 126 -25.24 5.66 -29.89
C THR A 126 -25.01 5.49 -28.39
N ASP A 127 -25.73 4.55 -27.74
CA ASP A 127 -25.51 4.24 -26.31
C ASP A 127 -24.08 3.76 -26.04
N GLU A 128 -23.47 3.09 -27.02
CA GLU A 128 -22.10 2.59 -26.92
C GLU A 128 -21.09 3.73 -26.79
N ALA A 129 -21.36 4.89 -27.42
CA ALA A 129 -20.54 6.09 -27.24
C ALA A 129 -20.49 6.58 -25.79
N GLY A 130 -21.53 6.31 -24.99
CA GLY A 130 -21.60 6.69 -23.58
C GLY A 130 -20.60 5.98 -22.67
N ARG A 131 -19.86 4.99 -23.19
CA ARG A 131 -18.77 4.30 -22.48
C ARG A 131 -17.42 5.01 -22.62
N TYR A 132 -17.35 6.03 -23.46
CA TYR A 132 -16.15 6.79 -23.79
C TYR A 132 -16.19 8.18 -23.17
N MET A 133 -15.03 8.83 -23.09
CA MET A 133 -14.95 10.25 -22.81
C MET A 133 -15.30 11.01 -24.09
N LEU A 134 -16.37 11.79 -24.05
CA LEU A 134 -16.85 12.57 -25.18
C LEU A 134 -16.46 14.03 -25.02
N GLN A 135 -15.78 14.59 -26.01
CA GLN A 135 -15.51 16.02 -26.13
C GLN A 135 -16.05 16.53 -27.47
N THR A 136 -17.04 17.41 -27.41
CA THR A 136 -17.64 18.03 -28.60
C THR A 136 -18.24 19.38 -28.22
N PRO A 137 -18.19 20.40 -29.11
CA PRO A 137 -18.81 21.69 -28.85
C PRO A 137 -20.35 21.65 -28.88
N VAL A 138 -20.95 20.52 -29.30
CA VAL A 138 -22.39 20.35 -29.44
C VAL A 138 -22.87 19.30 -28.44
N GLN A 139 -23.98 19.55 -27.73
CA GLN A 139 -24.54 18.60 -26.75
C GLN A 139 -25.23 17.39 -27.41
N ILE A 140 -24.45 16.57 -28.11
CA ILE A 140 -24.90 15.40 -28.87
C ILE A 140 -25.02 14.19 -27.93
N GLY A 141 -26.18 13.51 -27.91
CA GLY A 141 -26.39 12.26 -27.17
C GLY A 141 -27.64 11.52 -27.66
N LYS A 142 -27.76 10.21 -27.40
CA LYS A 142 -28.86 9.39 -27.97
C LYS A 142 -30.26 9.95 -27.69
N ASN A 143 -30.47 10.50 -26.50
CA ASN A 143 -31.78 11.06 -26.10
C ASN A 143 -32.04 12.47 -26.68
N ASN A 144 -31.02 13.09 -27.29
CA ASN A 144 -31.05 14.45 -27.81
C ASN A 144 -30.33 14.49 -29.16
N ALA A 145 -31.02 14.13 -30.24
CA ALA A 145 -30.52 14.41 -31.58
C ALA A 145 -30.42 15.93 -31.76
N VAL A 146 -29.26 16.41 -32.19
CA VAL A 146 -28.99 17.84 -32.35
C VAL A 146 -28.95 18.20 -33.82
N ARG A 147 -29.52 19.36 -34.14
CA ARG A 147 -29.38 19.96 -35.47
C ARG A 147 -27.98 20.55 -35.62
N ILE A 148 -27.25 20.12 -36.64
CA ILE A 148 -25.96 20.68 -37.02
C ILE A 148 -26.15 21.39 -38.38
N ASN A 149 -25.70 22.65 -38.45
CA ASN A 149 -25.75 23.45 -39.67
C ASN A 149 -24.35 23.54 -40.30
N ALA A 150 -24.24 24.28 -41.40
CA ALA A 150 -22.98 24.57 -42.07
C ALA A 150 -21.85 24.98 -41.10
N GLY A 151 -20.65 24.47 -41.34
CA GLY A 151 -19.48 24.65 -40.49
C GLY A 151 -18.87 23.33 -40.04
N GLN A 152 -17.76 23.44 -39.32
CA GLN A 152 -17.01 22.29 -38.82
C GLN A 152 -17.42 21.96 -37.37
N THR A 153 -17.79 20.70 -37.14
CA THR A 153 -18.08 20.17 -35.80
C THR A 153 -17.12 19.05 -35.47
N PHE A 154 -16.48 19.13 -34.30
CA PHE A 154 -15.58 18.10 -33.79
C PHE A 154 -16.33 17.17 -32.85
N ILE A 155 -16.10 15.87 -32.99
CA ILE A 155 -16.62 14.83 -32.13
C ILE A 155 -15.42 13.97 -31.73
N GLN A 156 -14.84 14.28 -30.59
CA GLN A 156 -13.70 13.55 -30.04
C GLN A 156 -14.22 12.49 -29.05
N ILE A 157 -13.89 11.23 -29.32
CA ILE A 157 -14.32 10.05 -28.58
C ILE A 157 -13.06 9.32 -28.10
N ASP A 158 -12.73 9.51 -26.82
CA ASP A 158 -11.53 8.96 -26.20
C ASP A 158 -11.85 7.84 -25.22
N LYS A 159 -10.88 6.97 -24.94
CA LYS A 159 -11.02 5.96 -23.89
C LYS A 159 -11.25 6.60 -22.54
N VAL A 160 -12.18 6.03 -21.76
CA VAL A 160 -12.22 6.31 -20.32
C VAL A 160 -11.00 5.64 -19.69
N ARG A 161 -10.14 6.45 -19.06
CA ARG A 161 -8.93 6.00 -18.40
C ARG A 161 -9.08 6.10 -16.90
N TYR A 162 -8.71 5.02 -16.22
CA TYR A 162 -8.47 5.05 -14.80
C TYR A 162 -7.04 4.61 -14.54
N THR A 163 -6.44 5.17 -13.50
CA THR A 163 -5.05 4.87 -13.16
C THR A 163 -4.96 4.05 -11.89
N VAL A 164 -3.94 3.21 -11.84
CA VAL A 164 -3.40 2.65 -10.60
C VAL A 164 -2.12 3.42 -10.29
N THR A 165 -2.11 4.15 -9.19
CA THR A 165 -1.06 5.14 -8.88
C THR A 165 -0.51 4.99 -7.46
N TRP A 166 0.80 5.14 -7.30
CA TRP A 166 1.48 5.19 -6.01
C TRP A 166 2.83 5.89 -6.11
N ALA A 167 3.31 6.40 -4.99
CA ALA A 167 4.66 6.90 -4.82
C ALA A 167 5.22 6.49 -3.46
N TYR A 168 6.55 6.53 -3.34
CA TYR A 168 7.27 6.34 -2.06
C TYR A 168 7.52 7.67 -1.35
N ASP A 169 6.84 8.72 -1.80
CA ASP A 169 6.83 10.03 -1.19
C ASP A 169 5.41 10.60 -1.24
N ALA A 170 5.03 11.34 -0.20
CA ALA A 170 3.71 11.97 -0.12
C ALA A 170 3.57 13.21 -1.04
N LYS A 171 4.64 13.67 -1.71
CA LYS A 171 4.63 14.93 -2.46
C LYS A 171 4.11 14.75 -3.88
N ARG A 172 4.51 13.67 -4.57
CA ARG A 172 4.25 13.48 -6.00
C ARG A 172 2.75 13.30 -6.31
N TYR A 173 2.05 12.51 -5.50
CA TYR A 173 0.63 12.19 -5.70
C TYR A 173 -0.25 12.47 -4.47
N GLY A 174 0.31 13.12 -3.44
CA GLY A 174 -0.37 13.35 -2.17
C GLY A 174 -0.34 12.15 -1.22
N GLU A 175 -0.80 12.37 0.00
CA GLU A 175 -0.91 11.35 1.06
C GLU A 175 -1.77 10.15 0.64
N ASP A 176 -2.70 10.35 -0.30
CA ASP A 176 -3.65 9.31 -0.71
C ASP A 176 -3.06 8.27 -1.66
N ALA A 177 -1.85 8.51 -2.18
CA ALA A 177 -1.11 7.57 -3.02
C ALA A 177 0.31 7.34 -2.47
N TYR A 178 0.53 7.66 -1.20
CA TYR A 178 1.77 7.35 -0.51
C TYR A 178 1.77 5.90 -0.03
N LEU A 179 2.68 5.10 -0.60
CA LEU A 179 2.94 3.73 -0.18
C LEU A 179 4.17 3.73 0.74
N GLU A 180 3.92 3.74 2.04
CA GLU A 180 4.95 3.68 3.06
C GLU A 180 5.27 2.24 3.47
N HIS A 181 6.53 1.96 3.81
CA HIS A 181 7.00 0.68 4.37
C HIS A 181 6.84 -0.56 3.48
N GLY A 182 6.92 -0.35 2.17
CA GLY A 182 6.99 -1.44 1.22
C GLY A 182 7.02 -0.96 -0.22
N THR A 183 6.97 -1.93 -1.13
CA THR A 183 7.01 -1.70 -2.58
C THR A 183 5.81 -2.33 -3.26
N ALA A 184 5.49 -1.80 -4.45
CA ALA A 184 4.41 -2.28 -5.29
C ALA A 184 4.89 -2.35 -6.73
N LYS A 185 4.42 -3.35 -7.46
CA LYS A 185 4.64 -3.50 -8.90
C LYS A 185 3.46 -4.19 -9.55
N ILE A 186 2.88 -3.59 -10.58
CA ILE A 186 1.90 -4.28 -11.42
C ILE A 186 2.65 -5.23 -12.33
N ILE A 187 2.31 -6.52 -12.27
CA ILE A 187 3.01 -7.58 -13.00
C ILE A 187 2.16 -8.18 -14.12
N LYS A 188 0.84 -7.97 -14.09
CA LYS A 188 -0.08 -8.47 -15.11
C LYS A 188 -1.38 -7.66 -15.17
N VAL A 189 -1.89 -7.41 -16.37
CA VAL A 189 -3.23 -6.83 -16.63
C VAL A 189 -3.92 -7.63 -17.72
N GLY A 190 -5.05 -8.27 -17.42
CA GLY A 190 -5.64 -9.28 -18.30
C GLY A 190 -4.62 -10.39 -18.54
N ASP A 191 -4.27 -10.67 -19.79
CA ASP A 191 -3.18 -11.60 -20.16
C ASP A 191 -1.84 -10.92 -20.46
N LYS A 192 -1.77 -9.60 -20.33
CA LYS A 192 -0.59 -8.81 -20.70
C LYS A 192 0.37 -8.65 -19.52
N THR A 193 1.66 -8.79 -19.79
CA THR A 193 2.75 -8.66 -18.80
C THR A 193 3.83 -7.64 -19.21
N ASP A 194 3.77 -7.16 -20.45
CA ASP A 194 4.61 -6.07 -20.95
C ASP A 194 3.78 -4.79 -21.03
N PHE A 195 4.33 -3.73 -20.46
CA PHE A 195 3.71 -2.41 -20.35
C PHE A 195 4.51 -1.35 -21.10
N THR A 196 5.51 -1.77 -21.89
CA THR A 196 6.20 -0.89 -22.85
C THR A 196 5.17 -0.36 -23.85
N ASP A 197 5.14 0.96 -24.06
CA ASP A 197 4.17 1.64 -24.93
C ASP A 197 2.69 1.36 -24.61
N TRP A 198 2.38 1.05 -23.34
CA TRP A 198 1.04 0.66 -22.90
C TRP A 198 -0.05 1.71 -23.15
N ASP A 199 0.15 2.91 -22.60
CA ASP A 199 -0.71 4.08 -22.79
C ASP A 199 0.11 5.34 -22.51
N MET A 200 -0.07 6.37 -23.33
CA MET A 200 0.72 7.61 -23.24
C MET A 200 0.49 8.39 -21.94
N PHE A 201 -0.62 8.16 -21.24
CA PHE A 201 -0.97 8.83 -19.99
C PHE A 201 -0.59 8.02 -18.73
N GLY A 202 -0.14 6.77 -18.90
CA GLY A 202 0.33 5.95 -17.79
C GLY A 202 0.75 4.55 -18.22
N SER A 203 2.05 4.39 -18.41
CA SER A 203 2.71 3.14 -18.80
C SER A 203 3.74 2.66 -17.75
N ASN A 204 3.74 3.22 -16.54
CA ASN A 204 4.70 2.87 -15.50
C ASN A 204 4.09 1.82 -14.56
N PRO A 205 4.42 0.52 -14.70
CA PRO A 205 3.92 -0.54 -13.83
C PRO A 205 4.62 -0.58 -12.46
N GLY A 206 5.58 0.30 -12.19
CA GLY A 206 6.33 0.34 -10.93
C GLY A 206 7.84 0.45 -11.18
N ASN A 207 8.43 1.51 -10.64
CA ASN A 207 9.86 1.76 -10.63
C ASN A 207 10.28 2.32 -9.25
N LYS A 208 11.54 2.78 -9.13
CA LYS A 208 12.08 3.31 -7.87
C LYS A 208 11.35 4.55 -7.31
N ASP A 209 10.50 5.20 -8.10
CA ASP A 209 9.78 6.42 -7.75
C ASP A 209 8.27 6.17 -7.53
N GLY A 210 7.83 4.91 -7.67
CA GLY A 210 6.43 4.50 -7.60
C GLY A 210 5.88 4.03 -8.95
N GLY A 211 4.58 4.18 -9.16
CA GLY A 211 3.90 3.69 -10.36
C GLY A 211 2.71 4.52 -10.77
N ASN A 212 2.40 4.46 -12.06
CA ASN A 212 1.25 5.10 -12.67
C ASN A 212 0.91 4.34 -13.95
N LEU A 213 -0.08 3.45 -13.88
CA LEU A 213 -0.50 2.63 -14.99
C LEU A 213 -1.98 2.88 -15.29
N VAL A 214 -2.30 3.19 -16.55
CA VAL A 214 -3.68 3.26 -17.02
C VAL A 214 -4.22 1.84 -17.15
N VAL A 215 -5.42 1.57 -16.66
CA VAL A 215 -6.07 0.27 -16.79
C VAL A 215 -7.55 0.47 -17.14
N GLU A 216 -8.05 -0.30 -18.11
CA GLU A 216 -9.46 -0.26 -18.47
C GLU A 216 -10.31 -0.96 -17.39
N PRO A 217 -11.48 -0.40 -17.00
CA PRO A 217 -12.36 -1.05 -16.03
C PRO A 217 -12.72 -2.48 -16.41
N GLY A 218 -12.88 -3.34 -15.40
CA GLY A 218 -13.23 -4.75 -15.59
C GLY A 218 -12.03 -5.66 -15.91
N GLN A 219 -10.86 -5.11 -16.24
CA GLN A 219 -9.65 -5.92 -16.40
C GLN A 219 -9.17 -6.45 -15.05
N GLN A 220 -8.68 -7.70 -15.02
CA GLN A 220 -7.98 -8.22 -13.84
C GLN A 220 -6.57 -7.66 -13.78
N VAL A 221 -6.20 -7.09 -12.64
CA VAL A 221 -4.88 -6.52 -12.38
C VAL A 221 -4.21 -7.34 -11.30
N THR A 222 -3.04 -7.91 -11.60
CA THR A 222 -2.20 -8.57 -10.61
C THR A 222 -1.04 -7.67 -10.22
N VAL A 223 -0.90 -7.44 -8.92
CA VAL A 223 0.12 -6.62 -8.29
C VAL A 223 0.97 -7.47 -7.35
N GLU A 224 2.27 -7.21 -7.32
CA GLU A 224 3.18 -7.64 -6.28
C GLU A 224 3.24 -6.55 -5.21
N LEU A 225 2.82 -6.86 -3.97
CA LEU A 225 2.89 -5.97 -2.81
C LEU A 225 3.85 -6.57 -1.78
N VAL A 226 4.97 -5.90 -1.57
CA VAL A 226 6.07 -6.40 -0.76
C VAL A 226 6.28 -5.49 0.44
N PRO A 227 6.02 -5.96 1.68
CA PRO A 227 6.36 -5.18 2.86
C PRO A 227 7.88 -5.15 3.08
N ASP A 228 8.37 -4.05 3.64
CA ASP A 228 9.72 -3.98 4.22
C ASP A 228 9.84 -4.93 5.42
N TYR A 229 11.06 -5.26 5.83
CA TYR A 229 11.26 -6.01 7.07
C TYR A 229 10.72 -5.24 8.29
N GLY A 230 10.03 -5.95 9.20
CA GLY A 230 9.35 -5.36 10.35
C GLY A 230 7.93 -4.84 10.04
N TYR A 231 7.43 -5.07 8.82
CA TYR A 231 6.09 -4.68 8.40
C TYR A 231 5.35 -5.84 7.76
N GLN A 232 4.02 -5.78 7.80
CA GLN A 232 3.12 -6.77 7.22
C GLN A 232 1.97 -6.08 6.52
N LEU A 233 1.37 -6.76 5.55
CA LEU A 233 0.14 -6.30 4.93
C LEU A 233 -1.04 -6.51 5.90
N ASP A 234 -1.69 -5.42 6.34
CA ASP A 234 -2.80 -5.46 7.32
C ASP A 234 -4.15 -5.65 6.66
N SER A 235 -4.42 -4.86 5.62
CA SER A 235 -5.64 -5.01 4.86
C SER A 235 -5.34 -4.94 3.38
N VAL A 236 -5.96 -5.87 2.67
CA VAL A 236 -5.92 -5.94 1.23
C VAL A 236 -7.01 -5.04 0.64
N SER A 237 -7.26 -3.82 1.14
CA SER A 237 -8.33 -2.95 0.59
C SER A 237 -7.80 -1.66 -0.01
N LEU A 238 -8.00 -1.46 -1.32
CA LEU A 238 -7.58 -0.27 -2.06
C LEU A 238 -8.80 0.49 -2.55
N ASN A 239 -9.00 1.71 -2.02
CA ASN A 239 -10.22 2.49 -2.26
C ASN A 239 -11.51 1.67 -2.02
N GLY A 240 -11.49 0.80 -1.00
CA GLY A 240 -12.61 -0.09 -0.65
C GLY A 240 -12.67 -1.41 -1.42
N ASN A 241 -11.75 -1.68 -2.36
CA ASN A 241 -11.69 -2.94 -3.09
C ASN A 241 -10.76 -3.93 -2.40
N THR A 242 -11.29 -5.08 -1.98
CA THR A 242 -10.49 -6.19 -1.46
C THR A 242 -9.66 -6.82 -2.60
N LEU A 243 -8.34 -6.90 -2.50
CA LEU A 243 -7.55 -7.78 -3.37
C LEU A 243 -7.56 -9.21 -2.84
N ALA A 244 -7.53 -10.17 -3.76
CA ALA A 244 -7.42 -11.58 -3.43
C ALA A 244 -5.95 -12.01 -3.45
N PRO A 245 -5.41 -12.58 -2.36
CA PRO A 245 -4.06 -13.15 -2.38
C PRO A 245 -3.98 -14.30 -3.39
N GLN A 246 -2.81 -14.50 -3.97
CA GLN A 246 -2.53 -15.58 -4.91
C GLN A 246 -1.53 -16.59 -4.31
N ASP A 247 -1.35 -17.74 -4.97
CA ASP A 247 -0.40 -18.75 -4.54
C ASP A 247 1.05 -18.24 -4.57
N LYS A 248 1.38 -17.43 -5.59
CA LYS A 248 2.69 -16.79 -5.68
C LYS A 248 2.83 -15.75 -4.56
N LYS A 249 3.94 -15.85 -3.81
CA LYS A 249 4.26 -14.99 -2.67
C LYS A 249 4.09 -13.50 -3.00
N SER A 250 3.46 -12.76 -2.10
CA SER A 250 3.28 -11.31 -2.19
C SER A 250 2.49 -10.83 -3.41
N THR A 251 1.75 -11.72 -4.09
CA THR A 251 0.95 -11.32 -5.26
C THR A 251 -0.54 -11.34 -4.96
N PHE A 252 -1.23 -10.36 -5.52
CA PHE A 252 -2.62 -10.06 -5.29
C PHE A 252 -3.30 -9.70 -6.59
N THR A 253 -4.58 -10.04 -6.72
CA THR A 253 -5.38 -9.69 -7.90
C THR A 253 -6.64 -8.93 -7.49
N PHE A 254 -7.00 -7.92 -8.29
CA PHE A 254 -8.27 -7.22 -8.19
C PHE A 254 -8.84 -6.93 -9.59
N THR A 255 -10.14 -6.64 -9.66
CA THR A 255 -10.77 -6.15 -10.89
C THR A 255 -10.72 -4.63 -10.92
N MET A 256 -10.20 -4.05 -11.99
CA MET A 256 -10.09 -2.59 -12.12
C MET A 256 -11.48 -1.94 -12.01
N PRO A 257 -11.71 -1.06 -11.02
CA PRO A 257 -13.01 -0.41 -10.86
C PRO A 257 -13.15 0.76 -11.85
N GLN A 258 -14.36 1.34 -11.92
CA GLN A 258 -14.62 2.60 -12.63
C GLN A 258 -14.21 3.83 -11.80
N THR A 259 -13.03 3.78 -11.18
CA THR A 259 -12.42 4.89 -10.44
C THR A 259 -10.90 4.69 -10.40
N ASN A 260 -10.14 5.77 -10.17
CA ASN A 260 -8.71 5.67 -9.91
C ASN A 260 -8.46 4.84 -8.64
N VAL A 261 -7.36 4.09 -8.65
CA VAL A 261 -6.91 3.23 -7.56
C VAL A 261 -5.58 3.78 -7.06
N HIS A 262 -5.48 3.97 -5.75
CA HIS A 262 -4.22 4.35 -5.11
C HIS A 262 -3.75 3.24 -4.16
N PHE A 263 -2.46 2.89 -4.20
CA PHE A 263 -1.87 2.04 -3.16
C PHE A 263 -1.50 2.91 -1.96
N LYS A 264 -2.30 2.87 -0.89
CA LYS A 264 -2.08 3.63 0.36
C LYS A 264 -2.07 2.70 1.56
N GLY A 265 -1.16 2.96 2.51
CA GLY A 265 -1.29 2.50 3.91
C GLY A 265 -1.52 1.00 4.08
N ALA A 266 -1.00 0.21 3.14
CA ALA A 266 -1.26 -1.22 3.08
C ALA A 266 -0.48 -1.97 4.17
N PHE A 267 0.68 -1.43 4.56
CA PHE A 267 1.63 -2.07 5.44
C PHE A 267 1.58 -1.48 6.85
N VAL A 268 1.50 -2.35 7.85
CA VAL A 268 1.55 -2.00 9.26
C VAL A 268 2.77 -2.60 9.92
N LYS A 269 3.28 -1.91 10.93
CA LYS A 269 4.41 -2.41 11.71
C LYS A 269 4.02 -3.68 12.45
N ALA A 270 4.85 -4.71 12.36
CA ALA A 270 4.68 -5.97 13.05
C ALA A 270 6.00 -6.41 13.67
N ASN A 271 5.91 -7.04 14.84
CA ASN A 271 7.08 -7.63 15.47
C ASN A 271 7.33 -9.02 14.90
N ASP A 272 8.58 -9.48 15.01
CA ASP A 272 8.87 -10.89 14.83
C ASP A 272 8.12 -11.73 15.87
N VAL A 273 7.83 -12.96 15.48
CA VAL A 273 6.99 -13.89 16.24
C VAL A 273 7.87 -14.95 16.85
N THR A 274 7.62 -15.27 18.12
CA THR A 274 8.41 -16.23 18.88
C THR A 274 7.47 -17.24 19.54
N ASP A 275 7.58 -18.49 19.15
CA ASP A 275 6.82 -19.60 19.72
C ASP A 275 7.76 -20.49 20.53
N VAL A 276 7.57 -20.51 21.84
CA VAL A 276 8.42 -21.27 22.76
C VAL A 276 7.59 -22.36 23.43
N SER A 277 7.95 -23.61 23.13
CA SER A 277 7.37 -24.82 23.73
C SER A 277 8.34 -25.58 24.65
N SER A 278 9.59 -25.11 24.73
CA SER A 278 10.64 -25.71 25.57
C SER A 278 10.35 -25.61 27.08
N ALA A 279 10.70 -26.69 27.80
CA ALA A 279 10.70 -26.71 29.25
C ALA A 279 11.77 -25.80 29.85
N ALA A 280 12.94 -25.69 29.21
CA ALA A 280 14.09 -24.93 29.72
C ALA A 280 14.04 -23.43 29.37
N VAL A 281 13.44 -23.06 28.23
CA VAL A 281 13.42 -21.66 27.74
C VAL A 281 12.12 -20.97 28.15
N GLY A 282 12.24 -19.76 28.71
CA GLY A 282 11.10 -18.90 29.05
C GLY A 282 10.76 -17.90 27.95
N LYS A 283 11.77 -17.38 27.25
CA LYS A 283 11.60 -16.40 26.16
C LYS A 283 12.79 -16.46 25.22
N ILE A 284 12.56 -16.16 23.95
CA ILE A 284 13.61 -15.85 22.97
C ILE A 284 13.30 -14.50 22.31
N GLU A 285 14.33 -13.72 22.02
CA GLU A 285 14.21 -12.47 21.27
C GLU A 285 15.18 -12.49 20.09
N ILE A 286 14.80 -11.81 19.00
CA ILE A 286 15.59 -11.69 17.78
C ILE A 286 16.05 -10.24 17.64
N SER A 287 17.30 -10.07 17.23
CA SER A 287 17.84 -8.78 16.77
C SER A 287 18.59 -8.97 15.45
N ASN A 288 18.66 -7.90 14.65
CA ASN A 288 19.22 -7.89 13.30
C ASN A 288 18.52 -8.87 12.34
N GLY A 289 17.21 -9.08 12.47
CA GLY A 289 16.48 -10.06 11.64
C GLY A 289 16.38 -9.68 10.16
N ASP A 290 16.61 -8.41 9.82
CA ASP A 290 16.77 -7.93 8.45
C ASP A 290 17.94 -8.60 7.71
N ASN A 291 18.93 -9.14 8.44
CA ASN A 291 20.00 -9.96 7.87
C ASN A 291 19.51 -11.31 7.32
N ALA A 292 18.42 -11.87 7.86
CA ALA A 292 17.83 -13.13 7.40
C ALA A 292 16.72 -12.91 6.36
N ALA A 293 15.97 -11.82 6.46
CA ALA A 293 14.90 -11.51 5.53
C ALA A 293 14.77 -10.00 5.27
N ALA A 294 14.84 -9.60 4.01
CA ALA A 294 14.65 -8.21 3.61
C ALA A 294 13.17 -7.74 3.62
N LYS A 295 12.22 -8.65 3.86
CA LYS A 295 10.77 -8.45 3.64
C LYS A 295 9.97 -9.15 4.73
N GLY A 296 8.88 -8.54 5.20
CA GLY A 296 7.97 -9.18 6.17
C GLY A 296 8.58 -9.29 7.56
N ASN A 297 8.38 -10.43 8.22
CA ASN A 297 8.91 -10.69 9.56
C ASN A 297 9.49 -12.09 9.66
N LEU A 298 10.18 -12.35 10.76
CA LEU A 298 10.61 -13.68 11.14
C LEU A 298 9.64 -14.30 12.15
N LYS A 299 9.51 -15.62 12.07
CA LYS A 299 8.92 -16.46 13.10
C LYS A 299 9.99 -17.46 13.55
N ILE A 300 10.23 -17.54 14.85
CA ILE A 300 11.14 -18.51 15.45
C ILE A 300 10.34 -19.48 16.31
N ASP A 301 10.55 -20.77 16.10
CA ASP A 301 9.99 -21.83 16.94
C ASP A 301 11.12 -22.46 17.75
N VAL A 302 10.88 -22.63 19.05
CA VAL A 302 11.83 -23.24 19.98
C VAL A 302 11.14 -24.37 20.73
N SER A 303 11.66 -25.58 20.57
CA SER A 303 11.22 -26.79 21.28
C SER A 303 12.39 -27.52 21.91
N ASP A 304 12.11 -28.42 22.85
CA ASP A 304 13.15 -29.30 23.38
C ASP A 304 13.52 -30.37 22.34
N SER A 305 14.82 -30.54 22.10
CA SER A 305 15.36 -31.56 21.19
C SER A 305 15.58 -32.88 21.92
N ALA A 306 15.26 -33.99 21.24
CA ALA A 306 15.57 -35.34 21.70
C ALA A 306 16.94 -35.85 21.22
N SER A 307 17.72 -34.99 20.56
CA SER A 307 19.05 -35.33 20.02
C SER A 307 20.05 -35.72 21.11
N ASP A 308 21.02 -36.56 20.75
CA ASP A 308 22.13 -36.92 21.64
C ASP A 308 23.07 -35.73 21.82
N THR A 309 23.24 -35.30 23.07
CA THR A 309 24.04 -34.14 23.46
C THR A 309 25.51 -34.48 23.71
N THR A 310 25.91 -35.76 23.64
CA THR A 310 27.26 -36.22 23.97
C THR A 310 28.32 -35.51 23.15
N LYS A 311 28.18 -35.52 21.81
CA LYS A 311 29.13 -34.87 20.89
C LYS A 311 29.17 -33.35 21.04
N ALA A 312 28.05 -32.73 21.34
CA ALA A 312 27.99 -31.29 21.60
C ALA A 312 28.75 -30.95 22.89
N ASN A 313 28.54 -31.72 23.95
CA ASN A 313 29.20 -31.52 25.24
C ASN A 313 30.73 -31.78 25.18
N GLU A 314 31.17 -32.67 24.28
CA GLU A 314 32.59 -32.90 23.96
C GLU A 314 33.27 -31.68 23.31
N GLN A 315 32.52 -30.80 22.61
CA GLN A 315 33.09 -29.59 22.01
C GLN A 315 33.52 -28.54 23.05
N ILE A 316 32.92 -28.58 24.24
CA ILE A 316 33.28 -27.67 25.32
C ILE A 316 34.57 -28.17 25.96
N ALA A 317 35.58 -27.32 26.12
CA ALA A 317 36.83 -27.70 26.78
C ALA A 317 36.57 -28.20 28.22
N ALA A 318 37.26 -29.25 28.65
CA ALA A 318 37.27 -29.67 30.04
C ALA A 318 38.24 -28.77 30.82
N THR A 319 37.82 -28.31 31.99
CA THR A 319 38.68 -27.58 32.92
C THR A 319 38.60 -28.26 34.27
N ASP A 320 39.76 -28.54 34.87
CA ASP A 320 39.82 -29.20 36.17
C ASP A 320 39.06 -28.40 37.22
N GLY A 321 38.19 -29.10 37.96
CA GLY A 321 37.34 -28.46 38.96
C GLY A 321 36.16 -27.66 38.40
N VAL A 322 35.79 -27.80 37.12
CA VAL A 322 34.55 -27.20 36.55
C VAL A 322 33.56 -28.30 36.18
N LYS A 323 32.36 -28.25 36.78
CA LYS A 323 31.24 -29.14 36.43
C LYS A 323 30.53 -28.59 35.20
N LYS A 324 30.31 -29.45 34.20
CA LYS A 324 29.46 -29.18 33.03
C LYS A 324 28.08 -29.78 33.25
N GLU A 325 27.04 -29.03 32.95
CA GLU A 325 25.65 -29.46 33.05
C GLU A 325 24.87 -28.94 31.86
N ILE A 326 24.20 -29.83 31.12
CA ILE A 326 23.34 -29.43 30.01
C ILE A 326 22.05 -28.89 30.61
N VAL A 327 21.75 -27.63 30.33
CA VAL A 327 20.55 -26.95 30.85
C VAL A 327 19.47 -26.75 29.80
N ALA A 328 19.83 -26.84 28.52
CA ALA A 328 18.87 -26.87 27.43
C ALA A 328 19.43 -27.68 26.25
N ASN A 329 18.57 -28.47 25.62
CA ASN A 329 18.81 -29.08 24.31
C ASN A 329 17.62 -28.68 23.44
N LEU A 330 17.86 -27.87 22.40
CA LEU A 330 16.81 -27.12 21.72
C LEU A 330 16.82 -27.42 20.24
N ASP A 331 15.65 -27.63 19.66
CA ASP A 331 15.43 -27.50 18.23
C ASP A 331 14.91 -26.08 17.98
N ILE A 332 15.65 -25.31 17.19
CA ILE A 332 15.30 -23.93 16.84
C ILE A 332 15.13 -23.85 15.32
N SER A 333 13.92 -23.54 14.87
CA SER A 333 13.62 -23.28 13.45
C SER A 333 13.29 -21.82 13.20
N LEU A 334 13.57 -21.34 11.99
CA LEU A 334 13.29 -19.98 11.57
C LEU A 334 12.48 -19.99 10.28
N GLN A 335 11.47 -19.13 10.23
CA GLN A 335 10.63 -18.93 9.06
C GLN A 335 10.55 -17.45 8.73
N ASN A 336 10.53 -17.11 7.45
CA ASN A 336 10.06 -15.80 7.02
C ASN A 336 8.56 -15.87 6.74
N ILE A 337 7.83 -14.91 7.30
CA ILE A 337 6.38 -14.81 7.19
C ILE A 337 5.98 -13.50 6.50
N VAL A 338 5.07 -13.60 5.54
CA VAL A 338 4.44 -12.46 4.88
C VAL A 338 2.93 -12.67 4.87
N SER A 339 2.21 -11.73 5.48
CA SER A 339 0.75 -11.70 5.59
C SER A 339 0.11 -11.60 4.20
N LYS A 340 -0.95 -12.39 4.01
CA LYS A 340 -1.85 -12.30 2.87
C LYS A 340 -2.94 -11.22 3.07
N GLY A 341 -2.87 -10.46 4.17
CA GLY A 341 -3.79 -9.36 4.54
C GLY A 341 -5.22 -9.78 4.87
N THR A 342 -5.44 -11.06 5.20
CA THR A 342 -6.75 -11.63 5.54
C THR A 342 -7.00 -11.62 7.05
N ASN A 343 -6.04 -12.13 7.83
CA ASN A 343 -6.08 -12.21 9.29
C ASN A 343 -4.64 -12.29 9.81
N MET A 344 -4.12 -11.17 10.31
CA MET A 344 -2.75 -11.12 10.82
C MET A 344 -2.55 -11.83 12.16
N GLN A 345 -3.63 -12.10 12.90
CA GLN A 345 -3.54 -12.65 14.25
C GLN A 345 -3.25 -14.15 14.28
N GLU A 346 -3.51 -14.86 13.18
CA GLU A 346 -3.34 -16.32 13.10
C GLU A 346 -2.38 -16.68 11.96
N ILE A 347 -1.19 -17.15 12.32
CA ILE A 347 -0.17 -17.57 11.35
C ILE A 347 -0.50 -18.97 10.87
N SER A 348 -1.01 -19.06 9.65
CA SER A 348 -1.34 -20.31 8.97
C SER A 348 -1.00 -20.20 7.50
N ALA A 349 -0.96 -21.33 6.80
CA ALA A 349 -0.79 -21.35 5.34
C ALA A 349 -1.92 -20.58 4.61
N ASP A 350 -3.08 -20.40 5.22
CA ASP A 350 -4.21 -19.66 4.64
C ASP A 350 -4.04 -18.14 4.78
N ASN A 351 -3.38 -17.68 5.84
CA ASN A 351 -3.23 -16.27 6.17
C ASN A 351 -1.84 -15.71 5.83
N TYR A 352 -0.84 -16.56 5.67
CA TYR A 352 0.55 -16.16 5.43
C TYR A 352 1.19 -16.99 4.31
N TRP A 353 2.08 -16.34 3.57
CA TRP A 353 3.14 -17.06 2.85
C TRP A 353 4.28 -17.30 3.83
N VAL A 354 4.61 -18.57 4.03
CA VAL A 354 5.65 -19.03 4.96
C VAL A 354 6.79 -19.63 4.15
N ASN A 355 8.02 -19.26 4.50
CA ASN A 355 9.22 -19.81 3.91
C ASN A 355 10.22 -20.19 5.01
N ASP A 356 10.52 -21.47 5.13
CA ASP A 356 11.52 -21.96 6.07
C ASP A 356 12.93 -21.46 5.68
N ILE A 357 13.71 -21.07 6.69
CA ILE A 357 15.08 -20.60 6.54
C ILE A 357 15.96 -21.48 7.44
N THR A 358 16.79 -22.31 6.81
CA THR A 358 17.73 -23.19 7.51
C THR A 358 19.11 -22.57 7.64
N GLU A 359 19.52 -21.73 6.69
CA GLU A 359 20.79 -21.01 6.71
C GLU A 359 20.75 -19.73 5.87
N PHE A 360 21.63 -18.77 6.20
CA PHE A 360 21.77 -17.50 5.48
C PHE A 360 23.16 -16.87 5.71
N GLU A 361 23.50 -15.80 4.99
CA GLU A 361 24.86 -15.26 4.94
C GLU A 361 25.27 -14.50 6.22
N LYS A 362 24.51 -13.46 6.58
CA LYS A 362 24.82 -12.58 7.72
C LYS A 362 24.05 -13.02 8.95
N PRO A 363 24.66 -13.23 10.12
CA PRO A 363 23.96 -13.76 11.27
C PRO A 363 22.87 -12.82 11.81
N ILE A 364 21.87 -13.41 12.46
CA ILE A 364 21.00 -12.73 13.41
C ILE A 364 21.49 -12.99 14.82
N ARG A 365 21.08 -12.18 15.78
CA ARG A 365 21.40 -12.39 17.19
C ARG A 365 20.17 -12.89 17.94
N LEU A 366 20.35 -14.01 18.64
CA LEU A 366 19.33 -14.61 19.49
C LEU A 366 19.66 -14.32 20.95
N ASP A 367 18.66 -13.84 21.68
CA ASP A 367 18.73 -13.63 23.12
C ASP A 367 17.81 -14.64 23.82
N VAL A 368 18.39 -15.66 24.45
CA VAL A 368 17.66 -16.78 25.06
C VAL A 368 17.59 -16.60 26.57
N ALA A 369 16.38 -16.46 27.10
CA ALA A 369 16.13 -16.46 28.54
C ALA A 369 15.76 -17.86 29.02
N ILE A 370 16.66 -18.52 29.75
CA ILE A 370 16.40 -19.82 30.36
C ILE A 370 15.70 -19.64 31.72
N LYS A 371 14.81 -20.56 32.10
CA LYS A 371 13.98 -20.44 33.32
C LYS A 371 14.81 -20.54 34.61
N ASP A 372 15.74 -21.49 34.66
CA ASP A 372 16.61 -21.73 35.81
C ASP A 372 17.99 -21.06 35.62
N PHE A 373 17.97 -19.78 35.27
CA PHE A 373 19.18 -18.99 35.05
C PHE A 373 19.97 -18.81 36.36
N ASP A 374 21.27 -19.09 36.32
CA ASP A 374 22.20 -18.92 37.42
C ASP A 374 23.26 -17.89 37.05
N LYS A 375 23.14 -16.70 37.65
CA LYS A 375 24.02 -15.56 37.42
C LYS A 375 25.49 -15.80 37.79
N ASP A 376 25.76 -16.80 38.65
CA ASP A 376 27.10 -17.09 39.14
C ASP A 376 27.79 -18.19 38.32
N SER A 377 27.13 -18.66 37.25
CA SER A 377 27.65 -19.67 36.34
C SER A 377 27.98 -19.09 34.96
N GLU A 378 28.94 -19.71 34.30
CA GLU A 378 29.21 -19.47 32.89
C GLU A 378 28.35 -20.37 32.02
N TYR A 379 28.05 -19.92 30.80
CA TYR A 379 27.30 -20.68 29.82
C TYR A 379 28.08 -20.78 28.51
N SER A 380 27.92 -21.92 27.82
CA SER A 380 28.40 -22.11 26.46
C SER A 380 27.28 -22.65 25.59
N VAL A 381 27.28 -22.26 24.32
CA VAL A 381 26.28 -22.68 23.34
C VAL A 381 26.99 -23.47 22.25
N VAL A 382 26.50 -24.67 21.97
CA VAL A 382 26.98 -25.50 20.87
C VAL A 382 25.85 -25.68 19.89
N ARG A 383 26.08 -25.29 18.64
CA ARG A 383 25.14 -25.51 17.54
C ARG A 383 25.54 -26.77 16.80
N GLU A 384 24.61 -27.69 16.62
CA GLU A 384 24.74 -28.79 15.67
C GLU A 384 23.93 -28.45 14.42
N HIS A 385 24.54 -28.55 13.25
CA HIS A 385 23.88 -28.34 11.97
C HIS A 385 24.46 -29.29 10.91
N ASN A 386 23.62 -30.15 10.35
CA ASN A 386 24.00 -31.13 9.33
C ASN A 386 25.20 -32.00 9.73
N GLY A 387 25.29 -32.37 11.02
CA GLY A 387 26.35 -33.18 11.60
C GLY A 387 27.62 -32.41 12.01
N SER A 388 27.70 -31.10 11.73
CA SER A 388 28.78 -30.22 12.18
C SER A 388 28.45 -29.59 13.52
N TYR A 389 29.43 -29.50 14.43
CA TYR A 389 29.27 -28.92 15.76
C TYR A 389 30.15 -27.68 15.90
N ASP A 390 29.53 -26.53 16.13
CA ASP A 390 30.23 -25.25 16.34
C ASP A 390 29.97 -24.74 17.76
N VAL A 391 31.03 -24.38 18.49
CA VAL A 391 30.89 -23.61 19.73
C VAL A 391 30.69 -22.16 19.35
N LEU A 392 29.54 -21.60 19.72
CA LEU A 392 29.21 -20.20 19.42
C LEU A 392 29.75 -19.29 20.52
N ASP A 393 30.25 -18.11 20.10
CA ASP A 393 30.57 -17.05 21.06
C ASP A 393 29.28 -16.53 21.68
N ALA A 394 29.19 -16.66 23.00
CA ALA A 394 27.99 -16.40 23.76
C ALA A 394 28.30 -15.44 24.91
N THR A 395 27.45 -14.44 25.04
CA THR A 395 27.51 -13.46 26.12
C THR A 395 26.37 -13.68 27.09
N VAL A 396 26.61 -13.39 28.36
CA VAL A 396 25.62 -13.57 29.43
C VAL A 396 25.39 -12.23 30.09
N SER A 397 24.16 -11.72 30.01
CA SER A 397 23.78 -10.44 30.60
C SER A 397 22.29 -10.44 30.94
N ASP A 398 21.92 -9.89 32.09
CA ASP A 398 20.52 -9.67 32.48
C ASP A 398 19.61 -10.90 32.37
N GLY A 399 20.12 -12.08 32.73
CA GLY A 399 19.37 -13.34 32.68
C GLY A 399 19.20 -13.94 31.29
N LYS A 400 19.92 -13.42 30.29
CA LYS A 400 19.88 -13.88 28.90
C LYS A 400 21.24 -14.42 28.45
N ILE A 401 21.18 -15.46 27.63
CA ILE A 401 22.32 -16.04 26.92
C ILE A 401 22.18 -15.60 25.46
N SER A 402 23.13 -14.81 25.00
CA SER A 402 23.06 -14.11 23.72
C SER A 402 24.16 -14.57 22.78
N PHE A 403 23.79 -14.98 21.57
CA PHE A 403 24.74 -15.46 20.56
C PHE A 403 24.28 -15.12 19.15
N GLU A 404 25.24 -15.00 18.24
CA GLU A 404 24.97 -14.84 16.82
C GLU A 404 24.84 -16.20 16.14
N THR A 405 23.88 -16.32 15.21
CA THR A 405 23.73 -17.52 14.40
C THR A 405 23.15 -17.21 13.04
N ASN A 406 23.52 -18.04 12.08
CA ASN A 406 23.05 -17.98 10.70
C ASN A 406 22.61 -19.35 10.16
N LYS A 407 22.42 -20.34 11.05
CA LYS A 407 21.98 -21.69 10.72
C LYS A 407 20.99 -22.15 11.77
N PHE A 408 19.89 -22.78 11.40
CA PHE A 408 18.79 -23.13 12.30
C PHE A 408 18.58 -24.64 12.29
N SER A 409 18.69 -25.25 13.47
CA SER A 409 18.76 -26.69 13.75
C SER A 409 18.85 -26.90 15.27
N THR A 410 19.80 -27.70 15.76
CA THR A 410 19.92 -28.07 17.17
C THR A 410 20.90 -27.16 17.92
N TYR A 411 20.55 -26.79 19.16
CA TYR A 411 21.38 -25.98 20.05
C TYR A 411 21.42 -26.57 21.45
N VAL A 412 22.63 -26.79 21.96
CA VAL A 412 22.87 -27.29 23.31
C VAL A 412 23.47 -26.16 24.15
N ILE A 413 22.80 -25.83 25.25
CA ILE A 413 23.29 -24.85 26.23
C ILE A 413 23.86 -25.62 27.42
N VAL A 414 25.15 -25.39 27.68
CA VAL A 414 25.90 -26.02 28.77
C VAL A 414 26.24 -24.98 29.82
N LYS A 415 25.77 -25.20 31.04
CA LYS A 415 26.16 -24.49 32.25
C LYS A 415 27.48 -25.03 32.77
N LYS A 416 28.38 -24.12 33.13
CA LYS A 416 29.70 -24.40 33.71
C LYS A 416 29.75 -23.77 35.09
N THR A 417 29.97 -24.59 36.11
CA THR A 417 30.07 -24.14 37.51
C THR A 417 31.39 -24.60 38.10
N ALA A 418 32.16 -23.67 38.65
CA ALA A 418 33.37 -24.00 39.40
C ALA A 418 33.00 -24.81 40.66
N VAL A 419 33.61 -25.98 40.81
CA VAL A 419 33.51 -26.81 42.00
C VAL A 419 34.35 -26.13 43.08
N LYS A 420 33.68 -25.61 44.13
CA LYS A 420 34.39 -25.13 45.32
C LYS A 420 35.21 -26.28 45.88
N ALA A 421 36.54 -26.12 45.93
CA ALA A 421 37.41 -27.06 46.61
C ALA A 421 36.93 -27.22 48.05
N VAL A 422 36.55 -28.44 48.43
CA VAL A 422 36.31 -28.77 49.84
C VAL A 422 37.68 -28.66 50.51
N VAL A 423 37.89 -27.59 51.29
CA VAL A 423 39.02 -27.54 52.21
C VAL A 423 38.72 -28.57 53.30
N THR A 424 39.17 -29.80 53.10
CA THR A 424 39.27 -30.75 54.21
C THR A 424 40.40 -30.26 55.09
N ASN A 425 40.07 -29.55 56.18
CA ASN A 425 41.00 -29.30 57.26
C ASN A 425 41.50 -30.67 57.77
N PRO A 426 42.80 -30.98 57.66
CA PRO A 426 43.35 -32.22 58.17
C PRO A 426 43.80 -31.98 59.60
N ASP A 427 42.86 -31.81 60.54
CA ASP A 427 43.21 -31.80 61.97
C ASP A 427 42.00 -32.24 62.79
N THR A 428 41.98 -33.53 63.17
CA THR A 428 41.80 -33.97 64.55
C THR A 428 41.86 -35.49 64.63
N VAL A 429 43.04 -36.00 65.01
CA VAL A 429 43.20 -37.34 65.58
C VAL A 429 42.73 -37.31 67.05
N ALA A 430 41.99 -38.36 67.45
CA ALA A 430 41.43 -38.66 68.77
C ALA A 430 42.45 -38.61 69.94
N LYS A 431 42.16 -38.53 71.26
CA LYS A 431 41.07 -38.85 72.24
C LYS A 431 41.57 -38.33 73.65
N PRO A 432 40.96 -38.53 74.86
CA PRO A 432 39.67 -39.12 75.28
C PRO A 432 38.86 -38.40 76.42
N GLN A 433 37.56 -38.71 76.47
CA GLN A 433 36.66 -39.02 77.62
C GLN A 433 36.75 -38.24 78.96
N GLY A 434 35.61 -37.65 79.37
CA GLY A 434 35.36 -37.19 80.75
C GLY A 434 33.97 -36.57 80.95
N ASP A 435 33.13 -37.24 81.71
CA ASP A 435 31.71 -37.00 81.95
C ASP A 435 31.32 -35.64 82.57
N LYS A 436 30.15 -35.10 82.16
CA LYS A 436 28.95 -34.87 83.01
C LYS A 436 27.89 -33.98 82.32
N LYS A 437 26.74 -34.59 82.02
CA LYS A 437 25.38 -34.01 81.87
C LYS A 437 24.80 -33.76 83.30
N PRO A 438 23.53 -33.35 83.53
CA PRO A 438 22.55 -32.51 82.79
C PRO A 438 21.86 -31.41 83.67
N ALA A 439 21.13 -30.49 83.05
CA ALA A 439 19.70 -30.22 83.34
C ALA A 439 19.21 -29.15 82.33
N ASP A 440 18.39 -29.45 81.31
CA ASP A 440 16.94 -29.75 81.27
C ASP A 440 16.00 -28.57 81.57
N ILE A 441 14.83 -28.62 80.90
CA ILE A 441 13.61 -27.76 80.98
C ILE A 441 13.59 -26.60 79.96
N LYS A 442 12.59 -26.40 79.09
CA LYS A 442 11.40 -27.17 78.63
C LYS A 442 10.80 -26.37 77.46
N THR A 443 10.29 -27.12 76.48
CA THR A 443 9.18 -26.88 75.53
C THR A 443 8.23 -25.74 75.93
N THR A 444 7.58 -24.97 75.05
CA THR A 444 6.54 -25.42 74.09
C THR A 444 5.99 -24.24 73.27
N ASP A 445 5.51 -24.53 72.05
CA ASP A 445 4.30 -23.99 71.39
C ASP A 445 4.19 -22.47 71.09
N LYS A 446 3.54 -21.96 70.03
CA LYS A 446 2.78 -22.50 68.89
C LYS A 446 2.46 -21.32 67.95
N THR A 447 2.34 -21.64 66.67
CA THR A 447 1.42 -21.12 65.63
C THR A 447 0.95 -19.66 65.54
N ASP A 448 1.10 -19.16 64.30
CA ASP A 448 0.12 -18.54 63.40
C ASP A 448 -0.61 -17.24 63.76
N LYS A 449 -0.37 -16.23 62.92
CA LYS A 449 -1.33 -15.62 61.96
C LYS A 449 -0.61 -14.44 61.27
N VAL A 450 -0.36 -14.50 59.97
CA VAL A 450 -1.25 -14.10 58.88
C VAL A 450 -1.95 -12.77 59.14
N ALA A 451 -1.50 -11.74 58.41
CA ALA A 451 -2.34 -10.69 57.90
C ALA A 451 -1.98 -10.49 56.42
N ASP A 452 -2.82 -11.08 55.58
CA ASP A 452 -3.02 -10.67 54.19
C ASP A 452 -3.44 -9.20 54.13
N ASN A 453 -2.96 -8.48 53.13
CA ASN A 453 -3.82 -8.05 52.02
C ASN A 453 -2.95 -7.42 50.94
N ALA A 454 -2.90 -8.10 49.79
CA ALA A 454 -3.69 -7.76 48.61
C ALA A 454 -2.93 -6.71 47.77
N GLY A 455 -2.33 -7.08 46.65
CA GLY A 455 -3.01 -7.74 45.55
C GLY A 455 -3.52 -6.65 44.63
N ASN A 456 -2.75 -6.35 43.59
CA ASN A 456 -3.36 -5.86 42.36
C ASN A 456 -2.77 -6.61 41.17
N THR A 457 -3.66 -7.39 40.58
CA THR A 457 -3.54 -8.11 39.33
C THR A 457 -3.75 -7.11 38.20
N THR A 458 -2.73 -6.86 37.39
CA THR A 458 -2.98 -6.19 36.10
C THR A 458 -3.29 -7.26 35.07
N LYS A 459 -4.59 -7.56 34.99
CA LYS A 459 -5.23 -8.32 33.91
C LYS A 459 -4.87 -7.72 32.55
N SER A 460 -4.68 -8.61 31.59
CA SER A 460 -4.79 -8.35 30.16
C SER A 460 -5.96 -7.42 29.88
N GLN A 461 -5.64 -6.20 29.46
CA GLN A 461 -6.65 -5.32 28.89
C GLN A 461 -6.92 -5.77 27.46
N ASN A 462 -8.06 -6.44 27.36
CA ASN A 462 -8.87 -6.56 26.17
C ASN A 462 -9.06 -5.16 25.58
N ILE A 463 -8.25 -4.78 24.59
CA ILE A 463 -8.54 -3.63 23.76
C ILE A 463 -9.70 -4.06 22.88
N LYS A 464 -10.90 -3.61 23.25
CA LYS A 464 -11.99 -3.51 22.28
C LYS A 464 -11.43 -2.69 21.14
N ASN A 465 -11.27 -3.30 19.97
CA ASN A 465 -11.30 -2.56 18.73
C ASN A 465 -12.64 -1.80 18.74
N GLU A 466 -12.58 -0.51 19.08
CA GLU A 466 -13.58 0.41 18.59
C GLU A 466 -13.49 0.32 17.08
N LYS A 467 -14.48 -0.36 16.51
CA LYS A 467 -14.88 -0.29 15.12
C LYS A 467 -14.46 1.07 14.56
N ALA A 468 -13.46 1.08 13.70
CA ALA A 468 -13.19 2.21 12.83
C ALA A 468 -14.54 2.65 12.24
N ALA A 469 -14.80 3.97 12.29
CA ALA A 469 -16.03 4.52 11.78
C ALA A 469 -16.27 3.94 10.38
N LYS A 470 -17.33 3.14 10.22
CA LYS A 470 -17.89 2.96 8.89
C LYS A 470 -18.26 4.36 8.46
N THR A 471 -17.65 4.88 7.40
CA THR A 471 -18.37 5.78 6.51
C THR A 471 -19.59 4.99 6.08
N SER A 472 -20.69 5.14 6.83
CA SER A 472 -21.97 4.81 6.27
C SER A 472 -22.16 5.76 5.11
N ASP A 473 -22.58 5.20 3.99
CA ASP A 473 -23.40 5.93 3.06
C ASP A 473 -24.47 6.72 3.86
N ASN A 474 -24.75 7.95 3.39
CA ASN A 474 -25.84 8.84 3.81
C ASN A 474 -25.60 9.94 4.87
N MET A 475 -24.43 10.58 4.91
CA MET A 475 -24.32 11.92 5.57
C MET A 475 -23.99 13.11 4.65
N GLN A 476 -23.92 12.91 3.32
CA GLN A 476 -23.89 14.02 2.36
C GLN A 476 -25.14 14.15 1.49
N ALA A 477 -25.96 13.09 1.35
CA ALA A 477 -27.17 13.14 0.55
C ALA A 477 -28.28 14.00 1.20
N ASP A 478 -28.43 13.97 2.53
CA ASP A 478 -29.53 14.67 3.21
C ASP A 478 -29.25 16.18 3.43
N MET A 479 -27.97 16.56 3.52
CA MET A 479 -27.51 17.95 3.51
C MET A 479 -27.65 18.58 2.11
N MET A 480 -27.33 17.84 1.04
CA MET A 480 -27.52 18.30 -0.34
C MET A 480 -29.00 18.34 -0.75
N LEU A 481 -29.83 17.41 -0.26
CA LEU A 481 -31.28 17.39 -0.52
C LEU A 481 -32.00 18.53 0.22
N THR A 482 -31.58 18.86 1.45
CA THR A 482 -32.15 20.00 2.21
C THR A 482 -31.77 21.35 1.58
N VAL A 483 -30.56 21.48 1.02
CA VAL A 483 -30.16 22.69 0.27
C VAL A 483 -30.87 22.77 -1.08
N PHE A 484 -31.16 21.65 -1.75
CA PHE A 484 -31.97 21.63 -2.98
C PHE A 484 -33.45 22.01 -2.73
N ILE A 485 -34.05 21.58 -1.62
CA ILE A 485 -35.44 21.91 -1.28
C ILE A 485 -35.59 23.40 -0.91
N ILE A 486 -34.59 24.00 -0.25
CA ILE A 486 -34.60 25.45 0.07
C ILE A 486 -34.33 26.29 -1.20
N GLY A 487 -33.50 25.81 -2.13
CA GLY A 487 -33.26 26.46 -3.42
C GLY A 487 -34.49 26.48 -4.34
N VAL A 488 -35.26 25.40 -4.38
CA VAL A 488 -36.49 25.32 -5.19
C VAL A 488 -37.62 26.17 -4.58
N ALA A 489 -37.72 26.29 -3.26
CA ALA A 489 -38.68 27.19 -2.61
C ALA A 489 -38.38 28.69 -2.88
N ALA A 490 -37.10 29.09 -2.96
CA ALA A 490 -36.70 30.46 -3.27
C ALA A 490 -37.01 30.86 -4.73
N ILE A 491 -36.93 29.91 -5.67
CA ILE A 491 -37.27 30.14 -7.08
C ILE A 491 -38.80 30.23 -7.26
N VAL A 492 -39.59 29.40 -6.55
CA VAL A 492 -41.06 29.45 -6.62
C VAL A 492 -41.65 30.73 -5.99
N VAL A 493 -41.05 31.25 -4.91
CA VAL A 493 -41.46 32.54 -4.31
C VAL A 493 -41.04 33.74 -5.17
N SER A 494 -39.90 33.67 -5.85
CA SER A 494 -39.43 34.73 -6.77
C SER A 494 -40.24 34.80 -8.07
N LEU A 495 -40.76 33.66 -8.56
CA LEU A 495 -41.66 33.62 -9.71
C LEU A 495 -43.11 34.04 -9.38
N ARG A 496 -43.58 33.86 -8.13
CA ARG A 496 -44.90 34.37 -7.69
C ARG A 496 -44.93 35.88 -7.43
N ARG A 497 -43.81 36.51 -7.05
CA ARG A 497 -43.74 37.98 -6.88
C ARG A 497 -43.63 38.78 -8.19
N LYS A 498 -43.35 38.13 -9.33
CA LYS A 498 -43.33 38.78 -10.66
C LYS A 498 -44.67 38.73 -11.40
N ARG A 499 -45.73 38.21 -10.78
CA ARG A 499 -47.08 38.10 -11.37
C ARG A 499 -48.21 38.69 -10.52
N SER A 500 -47.91 39.63 -9.63
CA SER A 500 -48.93 40.49 -9.02
C SER A 500 -48.66 41.95 -9.30
#